data_AF-A0A834Y1V8-F1
#
_entry.id   AF-A0A834Y1V8-F1
#
_cell.length_a   1.000
_cell.length_b   1.000
_cell.length_c   1.000
_cell.angle_alpha   90.00
_cell.angle_beta   90.00
_cell.angle_gamma   90.00
#
_symmetry.space_group_name_H-M   'P 1'
#
loop_
_entity.id
_entity.type
_entity.pdbx_description
1 polymer ?
#
loop_
_entity_poly.entity_id
_entity_poly.type
_entity_poly.pdbx_seq_one_letter_code
_entity_poly.pdbx_strand_id
1 'polypeptide(L)'
;NNKNNTTDDLGHTNKTETGFRPKLRQWATENLDTLRLNVITKLLKVLIIEGHHDLPKTAQTLLGTGHVRMTQVMACKSGNNEKIEALHSSLFIKCLDCEINTEVHTGKMHTNSAGTFANHNTRAVLGVMHSGSSYAALNKLLACVDMPPMSKHIFKKYENEISPALEKAAEECCLRAASEENVGNCNDLIDD
;
A
#
# COMPACT_ATOMS: atom_id res chain seq x y z
N ASN A 1 -24.56 47.62 5.52
CA ASN A 1 -23.35 47.52 4.69
C ASN A 1 -23.35 46.18 3.98
N ASN A 2 -23.58 46.24 2.68
CA ASN A 2 -23.75 45.14 1.75
C ASN A 2 -22.39 44.51 1.41
N LYS A 3 -22.20 43.19 1.58
CA LYS A 3 -21.23 42.40 0.80
C LYS A 3 -21.75 40.98 0.55
N ASN A 4 -22.31 40.85 -0.63
CA ASN A 4 -22.65 39.65 -1.39
C ASN A 4 -21.38 38.86 -1.82
N ASN A 5 -21.44 37.54 -1.69
CA ASN A 5 -21.31 36.50 -2.73
C ASN A 5 -20.10 36.40 -3.71
N THR A 6 -19.61 35.16 -3.78
CA THR A 6 -19.15 34.34 -4.95
C THR A 6 -17.85 34.73 -5.68
N THR A 7 -16.88 33.82 -5.77
CA THR A 7 -16.64 32.95 -6.96
C THR A 7 -15.37 32.12 -6.79
N ASP A 8 -15.46 30.92 -7.33
CA ASP A 8 -14.39 29.98 -7.65
C ASP A 8 -13.14 30.65 -8.22
N ASP A 9 -11.97 30.18 -7.81
CA ASP A 9 -10.79 30.33 -8.67
C ASP A 9 -9.93 29.07 -8.64
N LEU A 10 -9.90 28.44 -9.81
CA LEU A 10 -9.01 27.36 -10.21
C LEU A 10 -7.59 27.91 -10.27
N GLY A 11 -6.90 27.90 -9.13
CA GLY A 11 -5.48 28.22 -9.02
C GLY A 11 -4.59 27.14 -9.62
N HIS A 12 -4.55 27.04 -10.95
CA HIS A 12 -3.45 26.42 -11.71
C HIS A 12 -2.16 27.15 -11.35
N THR A 13 -1.32 26.53 -10.51
CA THR A 13 0.04 27.02 -10.28
C THR A 13 0.93 26.60 -11.46
N ASN A 14 0.81 27.33 -12.56
CA ASN A 14 1.78 27.34 -13.65
C ASN A 14 3.09 27.95 -13.14
N LYS A 15 3.92 27.14 -12.47
CA LYS A 15 5.36 27.38 -12.45
C LYS A 15 5.86 27.09 -13.86
N THR A 16 6.32 28.14 -14.55
CA THR A 16 7.06 28.05 -15.81
C THR A 16 8.35 27.26 -15.56
N GLU A 17 8.27 25.94 -15.69
CA GLU A 17 9.45 25.08 -15.73
C GLU A 17 10.24 25.43 -17.01
N THR A 18 11.27 26.27 -16.89
CA THR A 18 12.20 26.58 -17.98
C THR A 18 13.16 25.41 -18.16
N GLY A 19 12.70 24.33 -18.79
CA GLY A 19 13.47 23.13 -19.06
C GLY A 19 13.18 22.54 -20.44
N PHE A 20 14.08 21.70 -20.95
CA PHE A 20 13.91 20.98 -22.21
C PHE A 20 12.72 20.00 -22.15
N ARG A 21 12.55 19.34 -21.00
CA ARG A 21 11.50 18.33 -20.77
C ARG A 21 10.06 18.86 -20.91
N PRO A 22 9.66 20.00 -20.32
CA PRO A 22 8.33 20.60 -20.55
C PRO A 22 8.06 20.94 -22.02
N LYS A 23 9.04 21.52 -22.72
CA LYS A 23 8.93 21.83 -24.16
C LYS A 23 8.74 20.57 -24.99
N LEU A 24 9.51 19.52 -24.69
CA LEU A 24 9.40 18.24 -25.37
C LEU A 24 8.05 17.57 -25.11
N ARG A 25 7.52 17.68 -23.88
CA ARG A 25 6.19 17.17 -23.53
C ARG A 25 5.09 17.91 -24.29
N GLN A 26 5.15 19.23 -24.34
CA GLN A 26 4.22 20.06 -25.10
C GLN A 26 4.24 19.68 -26.59
N TRP A 27 5.42 19.64 -27.21
CA TRP A 27 5.57 19.23 -28.61
C TRP A 27 5.02 17.81 -28.87
N ALA A 28 5.28 16.86 -27.98
CA ALA A 28 4.76 15.50 -28.10
C ALA A 28 3.23 15.43 -27.99
N THR A 29 2.63 16.33 -27.21
CA THR A 29 1.17 16.41 -27.06
C THR A 29 0.53 17.04 -28.30
N GLU A 30 1.14 18.08 -28.86
CA GLU A 30 0.70 18.76 -30.08
C GLU A 30 0.82 17.89 -31.34
N ASN A 31 1.68 16.87 -31.33
CA ASN A 31 1.94 15.99 -32.47
C ASN A 31 1.46 14.55 -32.24
N LEU A 32 0.64 14.30 -31.21
CA LEU A 32 0.22 12.96 -30.82
C LEU A 32 -0.57 12.22 -31.92
N ASP A 33 -1.33 12.97 -32.70
CA ASP A 33 -2.20 12.46 -33.78
C ASP A 33 -1.36 12.01 -35.01
N THR A 34 -0.21 12.64 -35.17
CA THR A 34 0.70 12.47 -36.31
C THR A 34 1.81 11.45 -36.01
N LEU A 35 2.24 11.35 -34.75
CA LEU A 35 3.37 10.53 -34.32
C LEU A 35 2.93 9.40 -33.37
N ARG A 36 3.29 8.17 -33.73
CA ARG A 36 3.12 7.01 -32.84
C ARG A 36 4.03 7.12 -31.62
N LEU A 37 3.52 6.73 -30.45
CA LEU A 37 4.26 6.74 -29.16
C LEU A 37 5.60 5.97 -29.20
N ASN A 38 5.72 4.94 -30.04
CA ASN A 38 6.96 4.19 -30.20
C ASN A 38 8.07 5.01 -30.89
N VAL A 39 7.72 5.92 -31.80
CA VAL A 39 8.66 6.83 -32.46
C VAL A 39 9.19 7.85 -31.46
N ILE A 40 8.31 8.46 -30.67
CA ILE A 40 8.67 9.39 -29.60
C ILE A 40 9.57 8.67 -28.57
N THR A 41 9.26 7.42 -28.24
CA THR A 41 10.10 6.61 -27.34
C THR A 41 11.49 6.35 -27.91
N LYS A 42 11.62 6.06 -29.20
CA LYS A 42 12.94 5.92 -29.85
C LYS A 42 13.71 7.23 -29.86
N LEU A 43 13.04 8.35 -30.12
CA LEU A 43 13.65 9.69 -30.06
C LEU A 43 14.17 10.00 -28.65
N LEU A 44 13.39 9.72 -27.61
CA LEU A 44 13.82 9.88 -26.22
C LEU A 44 15.09 9.08 -25.91
N LYS A 45 15.18 7.84 -26.40
CA LYS A 45 16.39 7.01 -26.25
C LYS A 45 17.61 7.64 -26.90
N VAL A 46 17.46 8.21 -28.11
CA VAL A 46 18.54 8.93 -28.78
C VAL A 46 18.96 10.17 -27.97
N LEU A 47 18.00 10.98 -27.53
CA LEU A 47 18.29 12.19 -26.74
C LEU A 47 19.01 11.88 -25.41
N ILE A 48 18.67 10.75 -24.77
CA ILE A 48 19.36 10.28 -23.56
C ILE A 48 20.82 9.92 -23.86
N ILE A 49 21.11 9.30 -25.01
CA ILE A 49 22.48 8.95 -25.44
C ILE A 49 23.30 10.23 -25.70
N GLU A 50 22.66 11.27 -26.25
CA GLU A 50 23.27 12.58 -26.53
C GLU A 50 23.46 13.46 -25.28
N GLY A 51 23.19 12.95 -24.07
CA GLY A 51 23.49 13.63 -22.81
C GLY A 51 22.29 14.19 -22.05
N HIS A 52 21.07 14.02 -22.54
CA HIS A 52 19.84 14.42 -21.82
C HIS A 52 19.35 13.32 -20.88
N HIS A 53 20.13 13.01 -19.84
CA HIS A 53 19.85 11.93 -18.89
C HIS A 53 18.65 12.19 -17.96
N ASP A 54 18.13 13.43 -17.91
CA ASP A 54 16.98 13.85 -17.12
C ASP A 54 15.62 13.49 -17.78
N LEU A 55 15.66 13.01 -19.03
CA LEU A 55 14.47 12.66 -19.78
C LEU A 55 13.92 11.28 -19.42
N PRO A 56 12.58 11.11 -19.48
CA PRO A 56 11.97 9.80 -19.30
C PRO A 56 12.31 8.86 -20.47
N LYS A 57 12.43 7.56 -20.16
CA LYS A 57 12.77 6.52 -21.14
C LYS A 57 11.67 6.21 -22.15
N THR A 58 10.42 6.62 -21.88
CA THR A 58 9.26 6.32 -22.72
C THR A 58 8.38 7.54 -22.94
N ALA A 59 7.70 7.58 -24.09
CA ALA A 59 6.75 8.63 -24.45
C ALA A 59 5.56 8.68 -23.49
N GLN A 60 5.10 7.52 -23.01
CA GLN A 60 4.00 7.45 -22.05
C GLN A 60 4.38 8.10 -20.72
N THR A 61 5.59 7.82 -20.21
CA THR A 61 6.11 8.50 -19.01
C THR A 61 6.30 10.00 -19.24
N LEU A 62 6.69 10.43 -20.45
CA LEU A 62 6.76 11.86 -20.81
C LEU A 62 5.38 12.53 -20.74
N LEU A 63 4.35 11.86 -21.27
CA LEU A 63 2.99 12.39 -21.34
C LEU A 63 2.23 12.26 -20.02
N GLY A 64 2.72 11.42 -19.09
CA GLY A 64 2.02 11.08 -17.85
C GLY A 64 0.94 10.03 -18.05
N THR A 65 0.96 9.31 -19.17
CA THR A 65 0.05 8.20 -19.45
C THR A 65 0.66 6.88 -18.98
N GLY A 66 -0.17 5.93 -18.57
CA GLY A 66 0.29 4.57 -18.30
C GLY A 66 0.71 3.88 -19.60
N HIS A 67 1.87 3.21 -19.65
CA HIS A 67 2.19 2.30 -20.75
C HIS A 67 1.68 0.90 -20.45
N VAL A 68 1.34 0.16 -21.50
CA VAL A 68 1.16 -1.29 -21.43
C VAL A 68 2.51 -1.88 -21.04
N ARG A 69 2.62 -2.32 -19.80
CA ARG A 69 3.89 -2.77 -19.24
C ARG A 69 4.21 -4.15 -19.83
N MET A 70 5.13 -4.21 -20.81
CA MET A 70 5.86 -5.46 -20.99
C MET A 70 6.69 -5.67 -19.74
N THR A 71 6.28 -6.65 -18.95
CA THR A 71 6.83 -6.88 -17.62
C THR A 71 7.61 -8.18 -17.62
N GLN A 72 8.70 -8.16 -16.87
CA GLN A 72 9.42 -9.36 -16.49
C GLN A 72 9.36 -9.47 -14.98
N VAL A 73 9.07 -10.68 -14.52
CA VAL A 73 9.10 -10.97 -13.09
C VAL A 73 10.57 -11.05 -12.64
N MET A 74 10.90 -10.32 -11.59
CA MET A 74 12.28 -10.21 -11.10
C MET A 74 12.53 -11.12 -9.90
N ALA A 75 13.67 -11.81 -9.90
CA ALA A 75 14.12 -12.57 -8.76
C ALA A 75 14.40 -11.62 -7.57
N CYS A 76 13.71 -11.86 -6.46
CA CYS A 76 14.02 -11.26 -5.17
C CYS A 76 15.36 -11.83 -4.67
N LYS A 77 15.97 -11.17 -3.66
CA LYS A 77 17.25 -11.60 -3.05
C LYS A 77 17.27 -13.06 -2.56
N SER A 78 16.09 -13.67 -2.41
CA SER A 78 15.89 -15.08 -2.05
C SER A 78 15.91 -16.05 -3.25
N GLY A 79 16.21 -15.61 -4.47
CA GLY A 79 16.20 -16.44 -5.69
C GLY A 79 14.81 -16.62 -6.32
N ASN A 80 13.74 -16.36 -5.58
CA ASN A 80 12.36 -16.41 -6.07
C ASN A 80 11.85 -15.02 -6.44
N ASN A 81 10.99 -14.98 -7.45
CA ASN A 81 10.35 -13.77 -7.96
C ASN A 81 9.37 -13.10 -6.98
N GLU A 82 9.05 -13.82 -5.92
CA GLU A 82 8.04 -13.52 -4.94
C GLU A 82 8.67 -13.65 -3.55
N LYS A 83 8.40 -12.67 -2.69
CA LYS A 83 8.76 -12.73 -1.27
C LYS A 83 7.50 -13.02 -0.48
N ILE A 84 7.45 -14.20 0.13
CA ILE A 84 6.32 -14.61 0.97
C ILE A 84 6.68 -14.41 2.45
N GLU A 85 5.86 -13.62 3.14
CA GLU A 85 5.92 -13.38 4.58
C GLU A 85 4.58 -13.80 5.22
N ALA A 86 4.47 -15.09 5.54
CA ALA A 86 3.25 -15.71 6.06
C ALA A 86 2.06 -15.53 5.10
N LEU A 87 1.01 -14.81 5.51
CA LEU A 87 -0.20 -14.57 4.69
C LEU A 87 -0.06 -13.36 3.75
N HIS A 88 1.12 -12.76 3.69
CA HIS A 88 1.42 -11.63 2.83
C HIS A 88 2.48 -12.01 1.82
N SER A 89 2.29 -11.58 0.58
CA SER A 89 3.28 -11.78 -0.48
C SER A 89 3.55 -10.47 -1.22
N SER A 90 4.82 -10.28 -1.56
CA SER A 90 5.32 -9.20 -2.39
C SER A 90 5.89 -9.77 -3.68
N LEU A 91 5.31 -9.37 -4.81
CA LEU A 91 5.76 -9.70 -6.15
C LEU A 91 6.57 -8.53 -6.73
N PHE A 92 7.78 -8.81 -7.20
CA PHE A 92 8.65 -7.80 -7.79
C PHE A 92 8.60 -7.87 -9.31
N ILE A 93 8.10 -6.81 -9.93
CA ILE A 93 7.90 -6.73 -11.38
C ILE A 93 8.75 -5.60 -11.94
N LYS A 94 9.58 -5.89 -12.95
CA LYS A 94 10.29 -4.87 -13.71
C LYS A 94 9.64 -4.65 -15.05
N CYS A 95 9.40 -3.38 -15.35
CA CYS A 95 9.01 -2.92 -16.67
C CYS A 95 10.22 -2.96 -17.61
N LEU A 96 10.10 -3.60 -18.77
CA LEU A 96 11.21 -3.73 -19.73
C LEU A 96 11.47 -2.42 -20.51
N ASP A 97 10.45 -1.58 -20.71
CA ASP A 97 10.58 -0.36 -21.50
C ASP A 97 11.10 0.84 -20.69
N CYS A 98 10.63 0.94 -19.46
CA CYS A 98 10.89 2.04 -18.55
C CYS A 98 11.87 1.69 -17.43
N GLU A 99 12.19 0.40 -17.25
CA GLU A 99 13.07 -0.14 -16.20
C GLU A 99 12.64 0.18 -14.77
N ILE A 100 11.40 0.62 -14.57
CA ILE A 100 10.83 0.86 -13.25
C ILE A 100 10.52 -0.48 -12.59
N ASN A 101 11.02 -0.64 -11.36
CA ASN A 101 10.67 -1.76 -10.49
C ASN A 101 9.39 -1.40 -9.72
N THR A 102 8.39 -2.27 -9.81
CA THR A 102 7.15 -2.16 -9.04
C THR A 102 7.09 -3.33 -8.09
N GLU A 103 6.95 -3.05 -6.80
CA GLU A 103 6.56 -4.04 -5.81
C GLU A 103 5.03 -4.07 -5.75
N VAL A 104 4.46 -5.27 -5.93
CA VAL A 104 3.03 -5.52 -5.90
C VAL A 104 2.73 -6.39 -4.70
N HIS A 105 1.91 -5.88 -3.80
CA HIS A 105 1.54 -6.58 -2.58
C HIS A 105 0.21 -7.31 -2.74
N THR A 106 0.08 -8.50 -2.15
CA THR A 106 -1.21 -9.25 -2.13
C THR A 106 -2.27 -8.61 -1.24
N GLY A 107 -1.92 -7.57 -0.47
CA GLY A 107 -2.86 -6.93 0.45
C GLY A 107 -2.49 -5.50 0.81
N LYS A 108 -3.43 -4.86 1.52
CA LYS A 108 -3.20 -3.56 2.15
C LYS A 108 -2.18 -3.69 3.26
N MET A 109 -1.34 -2.67 3.37
CA MET A 109 -0.39 -2.52 4.45
C MET A 109 -0.73 -1.25 5.22
N HIS A 110 -0.40 -1.23 6.51
CA HIS A 110 -0.46 -0.04 7.33
C HIS A 110 0.91 0.18 7.99
N THR A 111 1.15 1.41 8.39
CA THR A 111 2.40 1.83 9.03
C THR A 111 2.06 2.46 10.37
N ASN A 112 2.80 2.08 11.39
CA ASN A 112 2.78 2.70 12.70
C ASN A 112 4.22 3.11 13.09
N SER A 113 4.42 3.59 14.32
CA SER A 113 5.73 3.98 14.83
C SER A 113 6.75 2.83 14.90
N ALA A 114 6.30 1.58 14.96
CA ALA A 114 7.14 0.37 15.03
C ALA A 114 7.49 -0.20 13.63
N GLY A 115 6.83 0.24 12.56
CA GLY A 115 7.14 -0.14 11.18
C GLY A 115 5.92 -0.39 10.31
N THR A 116 6.12 -1.14 9.23
CA THR A 116 5.06 -1.51 8.28
C THR A 116 4.57 -2.94 8.52
N PHE A 117 3.24 -3.10 8.44
CA PHE A 117 2.51 -4.30 8.81
C PHE A 117 1.49 -4.64 7.73
N ALA A 118 1.44 -5.92 7.35
CA ALA A 118 0.46 -6.42 6.40
C ALA A 118 -0.86 -6.72 7.13
N ASN A 119 -1.97 -6.19 6.63
CA ASN A 119 -3.27 -6.29 7.31
C ASN A 119 -3.71 -7.75 7.50
N HIS A 120 -3.40 -8.64 6.56
CA HIS A 120 -3.74 -10.06 6.65
C HIS A 120 -3.03 -10.73 7.83
N ASN A 121 -1.74 -10.43 8.04
CA ASN A 121 -0.96 -10.96 9.15
C ASN A 121 -1.47 -10.39 10.49
N THR A 122 -1.70 -9.07 10.58
CA THR A 122 -2.26 -8.45 11.79
C THR A 122 -3.61 -9.08 12.16
N ARG A 123 -4.51 -9.29 11.19
CA ARG A 123 -5.82 -9.92 11.44
C ARG A 123 -5.72 -11.37 11.86
N ALA A 124 -4.82 -12.14 11.26
CA ALA A 124 -4.62 -13.54 11.64
C ALA A 124 -4.09 -13.65 13.08
N VAL A 125 -3.10 -12.84 13.44
CA VAL A 125 -2.55 -12.81 14.80
C VAL A 125 -3.59 -12.30 15.80
N LEU A 126 -4.36 -11.26 15.46
CA LEU A 126 -5.48 -10.80 16.29
C LEU A 126 -6.49 -11.92 16.53
N GLY A 127 -6.88 -12.69 15.50
CA GLY A 127 -7.82 -13.81 15.63
C GLY A 127 -7.29 -14.92 16.53
N VAL A 128 -5.98 -15.21 16.45
CA VAL A 128 -5.31 -16.18 17.33
C VAL A 128 -5.33 -15.68 18.78
N MET A 129 -4.98 -14.41 19.03
CA MET A 129 -4.99 -13.82 20.36
C MET A 129 -6.40 -13.75 20.95
N HIS A 130 -7.38 -13.30 20.16
CA HIS A 130 -8.77 -13.16 20.57
C HIS A 130 -9.42 -14.50 20.93
N SER A 131 -9.07 -15.58 20.22
CA SER A 131 -9.58 -16.94 20.50
C SER A 131 -8.82 -17.67 21.61
N GLY A 132 -7.80 -17.06 22.22
CA GLY A 132 -6.93 -17.74 23.18
C GLY A 132 -6.10 -18.87 22.56
N SER A 133 -5.92 -18.87 21.24
CA SER A 133 -5.14 -19.85 20.52
C SER A 133 -3.64 -19.54 20.56
N SER A 134 -2.81 -20.55 20.27
CA SER A 134 -1.35 -20.39 20.24
C SER A 134 -0.80 -20.21 18.82
N TYR A 135 0.39 -19.65 18.73
CA TYR A 135 1.22 -19.65 17.50
C TYR A 135 1.34 -21.05 16.87
N ALA A 136 1.47 -22.10 17.69
CA ALA A 136 1.56 -23.47 17.20
C ALA A 136 0.24 -23.93 16.55
N ALA A 137 -0.90 -23.52 17.10
CA ALA A 137 -2.21 -23.79 16.52
C ALA A 137 -2.37 -23.07 15.17
N LEU A 138 -1.92 -21.81 15.07
CA LEU A 138 -1.92 -21.06 13.80
C LEU A 138 -1.11 -21.79 12.72
N ASN A 139 0.12 -22.21 13.01
CA ASN A 139 0.94 -22.88 12.00
C ASN A 139 0.41 -24.26 11.61
N LYS A 140 -0.26 -24.98 12.52
CA LYS A 140 -0.98 -26.21 12.18
C LYS A 140 -2.13 -25.92 11.21
N LEU A 141 -2.90 -24.86 11.46
CA LEU A 141 -3.98 -24.43 10.57
C LEU A 141 -3.44 -24.05 9.19
N LEU A 142 -2.37 -23.25 9.12
CA LEU A 142 -1.73 -22.86 7.86
C LEU A 142 -1.25 -24.08 7.07
N ALA A 143 -0.68 -25.09 7.74
CA ALA A 143 -0.29 -26.34 7.10
C ALA A 143 -1.49 -27.12 6.53
N CYS A 144 -2.66 -27.09 7.18
CA CYS A 144 -3.87 -27.75 6.67
C CYS A 144 -4.42 -27.09 5.38
N VAL A 145 -4.13 -25.81 5.15
CA VAL A 145 -4.61 -25.05 3.98
C VAL A 145 -3.51 -24.80 2.94
N ASP A 146 -2.39 -25.55 3.02
CA ASP A 146 -1.23 -25.42 2.13
C ASP A 146 -0.66 -23.99 2.07
N MET A 147 -0.67 -23.28 3.21
CA MET A 147 -0.10 -21.94 3.34
C MET A 147 1.25 -21.99 4.05
N PRO A 148 2.22 -21.15 3.64
CA PRO A 148 3.51 -21.07 4.31
C PRO A 148 3.39 -20.73 5.80
N PRO A 149 4.19 -21.37 6.67
CA PRO A 149 4.13 -21.12 8.11
C PRO A 149 4.59 -19.69 8.43
N MET A 150 3.98 -19.10 9.44
CA MET A 150 4.48 -17.86 10.02
C MET A 150 5.69 -18.18 10.90
N SER A 151 6.76 -17.40 10.79
CA SER A 151 7.90 -17.54 11.71
C SER A 151 7.55 -16.95 13.08
N LYS A 152 8.14 -17.51 14.14
CA LYS A 152 7.94 -17.03 15.51
C LYS A 152 8.29 -15.54 15.67
N HIS A 153 9.35 -15.08 14.99
CA HIS A 153 9.75 -13.68 14.98
C HIS A 153 8.67 -12.77 14.36
N ILE A 154 8.13 -13.18 13.20
CA ILE A 154 7.05 -12.43 12.54
C ILE A 154 5.82 -12.40 13.44
N PHE A 155 5.41 -13.56 13.98
CA PHE A 155 4.27 -13.62 14.91
C PHE A 155 4.43 -12.65 16.08
N LYS A 156 5.60 -12.65 16.74
CA LYS A 156 5.85 -11.78 17.89
C LYS A 156 5.84 -10.30 17.53
N LYS A 157 6.30 -9.94 16.33
CA LYS A 157 6.22 -8.56 15.81
C LYS A 157 4.77 -8.08 15.73
N TYR A 158 3.87 -8.89 15.17
CA TYR A 158 2.44 -8.55 15.06
C TYR A 158 1.71 -8.65 16.40
N GLU A 159 2.07 -9.61 17.25
CA GLU A 159 1.54 -9.72 18.61
C GLU A 159 1.81 -8.42 19.40
N ASN A 160 3.06 -7.94 19.40
CA ASN A 160 3.45 -6.71 20.10
C ASN A 160 2.77 -5.46 19.54
N GLU A 161 2.41 -5.44 18.25
CA GLU A 161 1.62 -4.34 17.67
C GLU A 161 0.20 -4.32 18.24
N ILE A 162 -0.41 -5.50 18.40
CA ILE A 162 -1.84 -5.64 18.70
C ILE A 162 -2.11 -5.63 20.22
N SER A 163 -1.18 -6.17 21.03
CA SER A 163 -1.37 -6.34 22.48
C SER A 163 -1.90 -5.09 23.20
N PRO A 164 -1.34 -3.88 23.01
CA PRO A 164 -1.80 -2.71 23.76
C PRO A 164 -3.26 -2.34 23.48
N ALA A 165 -3.70 -2.51 22.23
CA ALA A 165 -5.08 -2.23 21.85
C ALA A 165 -6.03 -3.30 22.39
N LEU A 166 -5.60 -4.56 22.41
CA LEU A 166 -6.38 -5.68 22.93
C LEU A 166 -6.54 -5.60 24.46
N GLU A 167 -5.47 -5.26 25.18
CA GLU A 167 -5.50 -5.06 26.63
C GLU A 167 -6.45 -3.92 27.02
N LYS A 168 -6.35 -2.78 26.33
CA LYS A 168 -7.25 -1.65 26.55
C LYS A 168 -8.72 -2.03 26.29
N ALA A 169 -8.99 -2.76 25.21
CA ALA A 169 -10.35 -3.22 24.90
C ALA A 169 -10.88 -4.21 25.95
N ALA A 170 -10.02 -5.07 26.49
CA ALA A 170 -10.38 -5.98 27.58
C ALA A 170 -10.70 -5.21 28.87
N GLU A 171 -9.90 -4.20 29.22
CA GLU A 171 -10.15 -3.32 30.37
C GLU A 171 -11.48 -2.58 30.24
N GLU A 172 -11.75 -1.97 29.07
CA GLU A 172 -13.02 -1.29 28.79
C GLU A 172 -14.22 -2.25 28.87
N CYS A 173 -14.07 -3.50 28.39
CA CYS A 173 -15.09 -4.54 28.54
C CYS A 173 -15.36 -4.87 30.01
N CYS A 174 -14.31 -5.04 30.83
CA CYS A 174 -14.46 -5.32 32.25
C CYS A 174 -15.15 -4.17 33.00
N LEU A 175 -14.76 -2.93 32.71
CA LEU A 175 -15.39 -1.75 33.31
C LEU A 175 -16.87 -1.64 32.92
N ARG A 176 -17.20 -1.89 31.64
CA ARG A 176 -18.58 -1.88 31.17
C ARG A 176 -19.40 -2.98 31.84
N ALA A 177 -18.89 -4.22 31.88
CA ALA A 177 -19.57 -5.33 32.55
C ALA A 177 -19.83 -5.04 34.04
N ALA A 178 -18.83 -4.53 34.76
CA ALA A 178 -18.99 -4.13 36.16
C ALA A 178 -20.05 -3.02 36.35
N SER A 179 -20.15 -2.09 35.41
CA SER A 179 -21.18 -1.05 35.46
C SER A 179 -22.59 -1.60 35.18
N GLU A 180 -22.72 -2.57 34.26
CA GLU A 180 -23.99 -3.22 33.92
C GLU A 180 -24.50 -4.11 35.06
N GLU A 181 -23.61 -4.85 35.74
CA GLU A 181 -23.94 -5.65 36.93
C GLU A 181 -24.48 -4.78 38.08
N ASN A 182 -23.88 -3.61 38.30
CA ASN A 182 -24.33 -2.67 39.33
C ASN A 182 -25.66 -2.00 39.00
N VAL A 183 -26.01 -1.83 37.71
CA VAL A 183 -27.32 -1.33 37.29
C VAL A 183 -28.39 -2.43 37.39
N GLY A 184 -28.04 -3.68 37.11
CA GLY A 184 -28.94 -4.84 37.29
C GLY A 184 -29.37 -5.03 38.75
N ASN A 185 -28.47 -4.80 39.71
CA ASN A 185 -28.77 -4.97 41.14
C ASN A 185 -29.69 -3.87 41.74
N CYS A 186 -30.01 -2.82 40.99
CA CYS A 186 -30.93 -1.75 41.42
C CYS A 186 -32.36 -1.90 40.87
N ASN A 187 -32.62 -2.85 39.96
CA ASN A 187 -33.96 -3.06 39.39
C ASN A 187 -34.76 -4.18 40.10
N ASP A 188 -34.15 -4.93 41.02
CA ASP A 188 -34.80 -6.00 41.78
C ASP A 188 -35.31 -5.57 43.18
N LEU A 189 -35.40 -4.26 43.44
CA LEU A 189 -35.92 -3.70 44.72
C LEU A 189 -37.15 -2.80 44.57
N ILE A 190 -37.86 -2.89 43.44
CA ILE A 190 -39.18 -2.25 43.28
C ILE A 190 -40.13 -3.30 42.70
N ASP A 191 -40.81 -4.03 43.58
CA ASP A 191 -42.20 -4.51 43.49
C ASP A 191 -42.37 -5.78 44.35
N ASP A 192 -42.75 -5.57 45.62
CA ASP A 192 -43.93 -6.15 46.30
C ASP A 192 -43.97 -5.74 47.79
#